data_AF-A0A934HEC1-F1
#
_entry.id   AF-A0A934HEC1-F1
#
_cell.length_a   1.000
_cell.length_b   1.000
_cell.length_c   1.000
_cell.angle_alpha   90.00
_cell.angle_beta   90.00
_cell.angle_gamma   90.00
#
_symmetry.space_group_name_H-M   'P 1'
#
loop_
_entity.id
_entity.type
_entity.pdbx_description
1 polymer ?
#
loop_
_entity_poly.entity_id
_entity_poly.type
_entity_poly.pdbx_seq_one_letter_code
_entity_poly.pdbx_strand_id
1 'polypeptide(L)'
;ITILVPLLNAVLFFLVGSLWGARSGWRGYALGTLAAGLLLSMGLGGRAALVNSGDPRELWFINPVTDDVHELRATLRDMSLRNTGEPNLVEVSALVPQDGAIAWALRDYPNTKFVEGVGPEINSPVVIMPWTYPQPAMGADYIGKDLITRQAWDLESLSWRDVIMWLYRSDSKDKPTIGEQMMLWVRKDVYGVQAVPESE
;
A
#
# COMPACT_ATOMS: atom_id res chain seq x y z
N ILE A 1 16.65 -31.75 1.41
CA ILE A 1 16.55 -30.95 0.16
C ILE A 1 17.70 -29.96 0.04
N THR A 2 18.01 -29.18 1.09
CA THR A 2 19.08 -28.16 1.10
C THR A 2 20.50 -28.65 0.76
N ILE A 3 20.86 -29.90 1.07
CA ILE A 3 22.19 -30.47 0.74
C ILE A 3 22.19 -31.17 -0.63
N LEU A 4 21.03 -31.65 -1.08
CA LEU A 4 20.92 -32.50 -2.27
C LEU A 4 21.04 -31.68 -3.57
N VAL A 5 20.52 -30.45 -3.56
CA VAL A 5 20.61 -29.51 -4.69
C VAL A 5 22.04 -29.03 -4.96
N PRO A 6 22.83 -28.55 -3.96
CA PRO A 6 24.22 -28.16 -4.23
C PRO A 6 25.09 -29.36 -4.59
N LEU A 7 24.85 -30.54 -4.00
CA LEU A 7 25.55 -31.77 -4.37
C LEU A 7 25.28 -32.15 -5.83
N LEU A 8 24.01 -32.12 -6.27
CA LEU A 8 23.63 -32.41 -7.65
C LEU A 8 24.28 -31.41 -8.62
N ASN A 9 24.28 -30.12 -8.29
CA ASN A 9 24.93 -29.09 -9.12
C ASN A 9 26.45 -29.32 -9.22
N ALA A 10 27.12 -29.67 -8.12
CA ALA A 10 28.54 -30.00 -8.13
C ALA A 10 28.83 -31.23 -9.01
N VAL A 11 28.03 -32.30 -8.88
CA VAL A 11 28.17 -33.51 -9.69
C VAL A 11 27.98 -33.20 -11.19
N LEU A 12 26.94 -32.43 -11.55
CA LEU A 12 26.70 -32.02 -12.94
C LEU A 12 27.85 -31.19 -13.50
N PHE A 13 28.39 -30.25 -12.72
CA PHE A 13 29.54 -29.43 -13.14
C PHE A 13 30.77 -30.30 -13.42
N PHE A 14 31.12 -31.22 -12.51
CA PHE A 14 32.26 -32.12 -12.70
C PHE A 14 32.05 -33.10 -13.85
N LEU A 15 30.83 -33.61 -14.05
CA LEU A 15 30.51 -34.54 -15.14
C LEU A 15 30.64 -33.86 -16.51
N VAL A 16 30.08 -32.66 -16.66
CA VAL A 16 30.19 -31.88 -17.91
C VAL A 16 31.63 -31.41 -18.16
N GLY A 17 32.33 -30.96 -17.11
CA GLY A 17 33.73 -30.56 -17.20
C GLY A 17 34.68 -31.70 -17.57
N SER A 18 34.37 -32.92 -17.12
CA SER A 18 35.14 -34.14 -17.41
C SER A 18 34.93 -34.62 -18.86
N LEU A 19 33.69 -34.60 -19.36
CA LEU A 19 33.36 -35.11 -20.69
C LEU A 19 33.73 -34.14 -21.84
N TRP A 20 33.65 -32.82 -21.62
CA TRP A 20 33.76 -31.81 -22.70
C TRP A 20 34.84 -30.76 -22.46
N GLY A 21 35.63 -30.91 -21.38
CA GLY A 21 36.66 -29.98 -20.97
C GLY A 21 36.12 -28.75 -20.23
N ALA A 22 36.92 -28.22 -19.30
CA ALA A 22 36.55 -27.13 -18.39
C ALA A 22 36.08 -25.86 -19.14
N ARG A 23 36.61 -25.60 -20.33
CA ARG A 23 36.25 -24.43 -21.15
C ARG A 23 34.81 -24.50 -21.70
N SER A 24 34.32 -25.71 -21.98
CA SER A 24 32.94 -25.92 -22.43
C SER A 24 31.96 -25.75 -21.25
N GLY A 25 32.31 -26.30 -20.09
CA GLY A 25 31.55 -26.11 -18.84
C GLY A 25 31.38 -24.64 -18.45
N TRP A 26 32.47 -23.85 -18.53
CA TRP A 26 32.42 -22.40 -18.27
C TRP A 26 31.53 -21.63 -19.23
N ARG A 27 31.53 -21.96 -20.53
CA ARG A 27 30.66 -21.33 -21.53
C ARG A 27 29.19 -21.65 -21.28
N GLY A 28 28.88 -22.90 -20.94
CA GLY A 28 27.53 -23.32 -20.57
C GLY A 28 27.04 -22.60 -19.32
N TYR A 29 27.88 -22.48 -18.30
CA TYR A 29 27.55 -21.75 -17.08
C TYR A 29 27.33 -20.24 -17.35
N ALA A 30 28.19 -19.61 -18.14
CA ALA A 30 28.06 -18.20 -18.51
C ALA A 30 26.80 -17.92 -19.34
N LEU A 31 26.50 -18.77 -20.34
CA LEU A 31 25.27 -18.63 -21.14
C LEU A 31 24.02 -18.92 -20.32
N GLY A 32 24.06 -19.93 -19.43
CA GLY A 32 22.94 -20.27 -18.56
C GLY A 32 22.63 -19.16 -17.56
N THR A 33 23.67 -18.59 -16.92
CA THR A 33 23.51 -17.44 -16.01
C THR A 33 23.02 -16.19 -16.74
N LEU A 34 23.52 -15.92 -17.96
CA LEU A 34 23.05 -14.79 -18.77
C LEU A 34 21.58 -14.98 -19.20
N ALA A 35 21.19 -16.17 -19.65
CA ALA A 35 19.81 -16.48 -20.01
C ALA A 35 18.86 -16.38 -18.81
N ALA A 36 19.26 -16.92 -17.65
CA ALA A 36 18.51 -16.77 -16.41
C ALA A 36 18.40 -15.30 -15.98
N GLY A 37 19.49 -14.54 -16.08
CA GLY A 37 19.51 -13.10 -15.79
C GLY A 37 18.58 -12.32 -16.70
N LEU A 38 18.52 -12.63 -18.00
CA LEU A 38 17.59 -12.00 -18.94
C LEU A 38 16.12 -12.30 -18.59
N LEU A 39 15.79 -13.56 -18.29
CA LEU A 39 14.42 -13.94 -17.90
C LEU A 39 14.00 -13.25 -16.60
N LEU A 40 14.89 -13.19 -15.60
CA LEU A 40 14.64 -12.49 -14.35
C LEU A 40 14.49 -10.98 -14.56
N SER A 41 15.36 -10.38 -15.38
CA SER A 41 15.32 -8.94 -15.66
C SER A 41 14.05 -8.55 -16.42
N MET A 42 13.60 -9.38 -17.35
CA MET A 42 12.36 -9.14 -18.09
C MET A 42 11.12 -9.33 -17.19
N GLY A 43 11.13 -10.30 -16.28
CA GLY A 43 10.09 -10.45 -15.26
C GLY A 43 10.01 -9.29 -14.27
N LEU A 44 11.16 -8.83 -13.76
CA LEU A 44 11.25 -7.68 -12.85
C LEU A 44 10.92 -6.37 -13.56
N GLY A 45 11.40 -6.16 -14.79
CA GLY A 45 11.15 -4.96 -15.57
C GLY A 45 9.70 -4.86 -16.04
N GLY A 46 9.09 -5.97 -16.46
CA GLY A 46 7.66 -6.02 -16.78
C GLY A 46 6.79 -5.69 -15.56
N ARG A 47 7.14 -6.21 -14.39
CA ARG A 47 6.46 -5.86 -13.13
C ARG A 47 6.65 -4.39 -12.77
N ALA A 48 7.86 -3.85 -12.81
CA ALA A 48 8.09 -2.43 -12.54
C ALA A 48 7.30 -1.50 -13.49
N ALA A 49 7.03 -1.94 -14.72
CA ALA A 49 6.26 -1.19 -15.70
C ALA A 49 4.73 -1.35 -15.56
N LEU A 50 4.25 -2.48 -15.01
CA LEU A 50 2.83 -2.84 -14.94
C LEU A 50 2.23 -2.76 -13.53
N VAL A 51 3.06 -2.75 -12.48
CA VAL A 51 2.60 -2.83 -11.08
C VAL A 51 2.23 -1.44 -10.56
N ASN A 52 1.11 -1.42 -9.83
CA ASN A 52 0.60 -0.26 -9.13
C ASN A 52 1.57 0.13 -8.00
N SER A 53 2.10 1.36 -8.03
CA SER A 53 3.00 1.88 -7.00
C SER A 53 2.36 1.96 -5.60
N GLY A 54 1.03 1.78 -5.51
CA GLY A 54 0.27 1.74 -4.26
C GLY A 54 0.12 0.35 -3.62
N ASP A 55 0.65 -0.73 -4.23
CA ASP A 55 0.58 -2.06 -3.62
C ASP A 55 1.63 -2.21 -2.51
N PRO A 56 1.22 -2.34 -1.24
CA PRO A 56 2.15 -2.48 -0.12
C PRO A 56 2.92 -3.82 -0.11
N ARG A 57 2.58 -4.75 -1.02
CA ARG A 57 3.27 -6.03 -1.17
C ARG A 57 4.58 -5.92 -1.94
N GLU A 58 4.92 -4.78 -2.52
CA GLU A 58 6.18 -4.63 -3.24
C GLU A 58 7.39 -4.31 -2.35
N LEU A 59 8.39 -5.20 -2.38
CA LEU A 59 9.61 -5.08 -1.58
C LEU A 59 10.50 -3.89 -1.96
N TRP A 60 10.35 -3.37 -3.18
CA TRP A 60 11.17 -2.25 -3.67
C TRP A 60 10.74 -0.89 -3.13
N PHE A 61 9.54 -0.78 -2.55
CA PHE A 61 9.04 0.45 -1.97
C PHE A 61 9.14 0.37 -0.45
N ILE A 62 10.01 1.21 0.13
CA ILE A 62 10.27 1.23 1.58
C ILE A 62 9.11 1.89 2.34
N ASN A 63 8.43 2.85 1.72
CA ASN A 63 7.29 3.58 2.30
C ASN A 63 6.17 3.77 1.25
N PRO A 64 5.50 2.69 0.80
CA PRO A 64 4.41 2.84 -0.15
C PRO A 64 3.19 3.44 0.57
N VAL A 65 2.57 4.39 -0.12
CA VAL A 65 1.25 4.91 0.25
C VAL A 65 0.23 3.97 -0.35
N THR A 66 -0.65 3.42 0.47
CA THR A 66 -1.67 2.45 0.05
C THR A 66 -2.73 3.08 -0.84
N ASP A 67 -3.39 2.26 -1.66
CA ASP A 67 -4.47 2.68 -2.56
C ASP A 67 -5.63 3.40 -1.85
N ASP A 68 -5.80 3.19 -0.53
CA ASP A 68 -6.75 3.89 0.33
C ASP A 68 -6.65 5.43 0.24
N VAL A 69 -5.47 5.99 -0.05
CA VAL A 69 -5.31 7.45 -0.24
C VAL A 69 -5.93 7.91 -1.57
N HIS A 70 -5.91 7.07 -2.60
CA HIS A 70 -6.64 7.34 -3.84
C HIS A 70 -8.15 7.24 -3.62
N GLU A 71 -8.59 6.25 -2.85
CA GLU A 71 -10.01 6.10 -2.50
C GLU A 71 -10.53 7.24 -1.61
N LEU A 72 -9.71 7.72 -0.66
CA LEU A 72 -9.98 8.93 0.10
C LEU A 72 -10.24 10.12 -0.84
N ARG A 73 -9.36 10.34 -1.82
CA ARG A 73 -9.53 11.47 -2.76
C ARG A 73 -10.80 11.33 -3.60
N ALA A 74 -11.13 10.13 -4.05
CA ALA A 74 -12.38 9.86 -4.76
C ALA A 74 -13.59 10.14 -3.86
N THR A 75 -13.56 9.69 -2.61
CA THR A 75 -14.63 9.91 -1.63
C THR A 75 -14.81 11.40 -1.34
N LEU A 76 -13.72 12.13 -1.06
CA LEU A 76 -13.76 13.57 -0.80
C LEU A 76 -14.35 14.33 -1.99
N ARG A 77 -13.99 13.96 -3.22
CA ARG A 77 -14.53 14.56 -4.43
C ARG A 77 -16.03 14.33 -4.57
N ASP A 78 -16.48 13.10 -4.35
CA ASP A 78 -17.90 12.76 -4.40
C ASP A 78 -18.70 13.48 -3.31
N MET A 79 -18.17 13.56 -2.09
CA MET A 79 -18.79 14.31 -1.00
C MET A 79 -18.82 15.81 -1.27
N SER A 80 -17.78 16.35 -1.91
CA SER A 80 -17.74 17.75 -2.31
C SER A 80 -18.77 18.08 -3.38
N LEU A 81 -18.92 17.23 -4.40
CA LEU A 81 -19.96 17.37 -5.41
C LEU A 81 -21.36 17.31 -4.78
N ARG A 82 -21.58 16.42 -3.81
CA ARG A 82 -22.87 16.28 -3.11
C ARG A 82 -23.21 17.47 -2.22
N ASN A 83 -22.22 17.98 -1.47
CA ASN A 83 -22.44 19.04 -0.49
C ASN A 83 -22.43 20.45 -1.10
N THR A 84 -21.54 20.69 -2.07
CA THR A 84 -21.26 22.04 -2.61
C THR A 84 -21.54 22.18 -4.09
N GLY A 85 -21.69 21.08 -4.83
CA GLY A 85 -21.80 21.08 -6.29
C GLY A 85 -20.47 21.20 -7.03
N GLU A 86 -19.36 21.49 -6.33
CA GLU A 86 -18.01 21.62 -6.90
C GLU A 86 -17.10 20.51 -6.35
N PRO A 87 -16.21 19.89 -7.15
CA PRO A 87 -15.40 18.74 -6.74
C PRO A 87 -14.41 18.96 -5.57
N ASN A 88 -13.99 20.19 -5.28
CA ASN A 88 -12.88 20.43 -4.34
C ASN A 88 -13.20 21.43 -3.21
N LEU A 89 -14.46 21.84 -3.03
CA LEU A 89 -14.84 22.89 -2.08
C LEU A 89 -15.40 22.39 -0.75
N VAL A 90 -15.45 21.07 -0.52
CA VAL A 90 -15.84 20.53 0.78
C VAL A 90 -14.92 21.02 1.90
N GLU A 91 -15.51 21.39 3.03
CA GLU A 91 -14.76 21.70 4.24
C GLU A 91 -14.32 20.40 4.91
N VAL A 92 -13.01 20.29 5.17
CA VAL A 92 -12.38 19.11 5.79
C VAL A 92 -11.68 19.56 7.06
N SER A 93 -12.01 18.95 8.19
CA SER A 93 -11.25 19.12 9.44
C SER A 93 -10.28 17.96 9.60
N ALA A 94 -8.97 18.22 9.56
CA ALA A 94 -7.95 17.18 9.54
C ALA A 94 -7.02 17.29 10.75
N LEU A 95 -7.04 16.27 11.61
CA LEU A 95 -6.07 16.03 12.68
C LEU A 95 -4.96 15.13 12.14
N VAL A 96 -4.09 15.67 11.30
CA VAL A 96 -2.99 14.91 10.65
C VAL A 96 -1.70 15.72 10.62
N PRO A 97 -0.53 15.07 10.59
CA PRO A 97 0.74 15.76 10.33
C PRO A 97 0.71 16.49 8.98
N GLN A 98 1.21 17.73 8.93
CA GLN A 98 1.16 18.58 7.73
C GLN A 98 2.12 18.16 6.61
N ASP A 99 3.03 17.23 6.90
CA ASP A 99 4.06 16.69 6.01
C ASP A 99 3.72 15.30 5.44
N GLY A 100 2.58 14.72 5.82
CA GLY A 100 2.17 13.37 5.43
C GLY A 100 1.52 13.27 4.04
N ALA A 101 1.36 12.02 3.56
CA ALA A 101 0.68 11.70 2.30
C ALA A 101 -0.78 12.20 2.28
N ILE A 102 -1.46 12.16 3.44
CA ILE A 102 -2.81 12.70 3.61
C ILE A 102 -2.80 14.22 3.47
N ALA A 103 -1.87 14.94 4.12
CA ALA A 103 -1.78 16.38 3.99
C ALA A 103 -1.52 16.82 2.54
N TRP A 104 -0.69 16.07 1.81
CA TRP A 104 -0.51 16.31 0.37
C TRP A 104 -1.78 16.05 -0.44
N ALA A 105 -2.54 14.99 -0.14
CA ALA A 105 -3.81 14.70 -0.79
C ALA A 105 -4.89 15.76 -0.49
N LEU A 106 -4.84 16.37 0.70
CA LEU A 106 -5.73 17.46 1.11
C LEU A 106 -5.37 18.82 0.51
N ARG A 107 -4.19 18.95 -0.12
CA ARG A 107 -3.73 20.21 -0.73
C ARG A 107 -4.68 20.73 -1.80
N ASP A 108 -5.40 19.85 -2.48
CA ASP A 108 -6.35 20.22 -3.54
C ASP A 108 -7.68 20.80 -2.98
N TYR A 109 -7.88 20.74 -1.65
CA TYR A 109 -9.09 21.20 -0.95
C TYR A 109 -8.80 22.50 -0.17
N PRO A 110 -9.05 23.69 -0.74
CA PRO A 110 -8.70 24.97 -0.12
C PRO A 110 -9.44 25.26 1.20
N ASN A 111 -10.58 24.60 1.45
CA ASN A 111 -11.37 24.75 2.68
C ASN A 111 -10.94 23.76 3.79
N THR A 112 -9.77 23.12 3.64
CA THR A 112 -9.22 22.22 4.67
C THR A 112 -8.70 23.02 5.86
N LYS A 113 -9.11 22.64 7.07
CA LYS A 113 -8.60 23.15 8.33
C LYS A 113 -7.81 22.06 9.04
N PHE A 114 -6.52 22.31 9.25
CA PHE A 114 -5.70 21.46 10.10
C PHE A 114 -5.96 21.83 11.56
N VAL A 115 -6.43 20.87 12.34
CA VAL A 115 -6.82 21.05 13.75
C VAL A 115 -5.91 20.26 14.67
N GLU A 116 -5.75 20.73 15.91
CA GLU A 116 -4.97 20.04 16.95
C GLU A 116 -5.81 19.08 17.80
N GLY A 117 -7.14 19.14 17.66
CA GLY A 117 -8.09 18.27 18.35
C GLY A 117 -9.43 18.22 17.63
N VAL A 118 -10.21 17.17 17.91
CA VAL A 118 -11.56 16.98 17.38
C VAL A 118 -12.53 16.91 18.56
N GLY A 119 -13.46 17.86 18.64
CA GLY A 119 -14.48 17.94 19.67
C GLY A 119 -15.89 18.25 19.13
N PRO A 120 -16.87 18.49 20.03
CA PRO A 120 -18.27 18.77 19.68
C PRO A 120 -18.48 20.02 18.83
N GLU A 121 -17.51 20.93 18.84
CA GLU A 121 -17.48 22.14 18.03
C GLU A 121 -17.28 21.87 16.53
N ILE A 122 -16.78 20.68 16.16
CA ILE A 122 -16.55 20.33 14.76
C ILE A 122 -17.84 19.85 14.09
N ASN A 123 -18.31 20.67 13.14
CA ASN A 123 -19.47 20.39 12.28
C ASN A 123 -19.12 20.28 10.80
N SER A 124 -17.83 20.18 10.47
CA SER A 124 -17.36 20.03 9.10
C SER A 124 -17.94 18.76 8.45
N PRO A 125 -18.32 18.81 7.15
CA PRO A 125 -18.83 17.64 6.41
C PRO A 125 -17.94 16.40 6.50
N VAL A 126 -16.62 16.61 6.54
CA VAL A 126 -15.63 15.55 6.58
C VAL A 126 -14.61 15.83 7.69
N VAL A 127 -14.28 14.80 8.45
CA VAL A 127 -13.27 14.83 9.51
C VAL A 127 -12.29 13.69 9.28
N ILE A 128 -10.99 13.95 9.37
CA ILE A 128 -9.93 12.94 9.26
C ILE A 128 -9.10 12.97 10.55
N MET A 129 -8.91 11.82 11.18
CA MET A 129 -8.17 11.72 12.43
C MET A 129 -7.44 10.38 12.56
N PRO A 130 -6.41 10.27 13.42
CA PRO A 130 -5.68 9.02 13.61
C PRO A 130 -6.55 7.98 14.32
N TRP A 131 -6.45 6.71 13.93
CA TRP A 131 -7.22 5.61 14.52
C TRP A 131 -7.00 5.45 16.04
N THR A 132 -5.85 5.90 16.56
CA THR A 132 -5.52 5.83 17.99
C THR A 132 -6.43 6.68 18.88
N TYR A 133 -7.14 7.65 18.31
CA TYR A 133 -8.08 8.49 19.07
C TYR A 133 -9.45 7.82 19.12
N PRO A 134 -10.07 7.70 20.32
CA PRO A 134 -11.44 7.20 20.43
C PRO A 134 -12.39 8.13 19.67
N GLN A 135 -13.48 7.58 19.13
CA GLN A 135 -14.47 8.36 18.38
C GLN A 135 -14.91 9.58 19.22
N PRO A 136 -14.58 10.81 18.78
CA PRO A 136 -14.93 12.01 19.52
C PRO A 136 -16.42 12.28 19.35
N ALA A 137 -17.05 12.84 20.38
CA ALA A 137 -18.42 13.33 20.30
C ALA A 137 -18.44 14.58 19.40
N MET A 138 -18.58 14.37 18.08
CA MET A 138 -18.66 15.44 17.10
C MET A 138 -20.06 16.08 17.11
N GLY A 139 -20.21 17.27 16.55
CA GLY A 139 -21.47 18.04 16.59
C GLY A 139 -22.63 17.44 15.78
N ALA A 140 -22.40 16.33 15.07
CA ALA A 140 -23.36 15.66 14.20
C ALA A 140 -23.09 14.15 14.15
N ASP A 141 -23.95 13.42 13.44
CA ASP A 141 -23.77 12.00 13.17
C ASP A 141 -22.79 11.75 12.00
N TYR A 142 -21.77 10.93 12.23
CA TYR A 142 -20.76 10.57 11.23
C TYR A 142 -20.70 9.06 10.98
N ILE A 143 -20.27 8.68 9.78
CA ILE A 143 -19.92 7.32 9.38
C ILE A 143 -18.41 7.26 9.22
N GLY A 144 -17.79 6.31 9.92
CA GLY A 144 -16.36 6.10 9.92
C GLY A 144 -15.95 5.07 8.88
N LYS A 145 -14.83 5.33 8.23
CA LYS A 145 -14.14 4.38 7.37
C LYS A 145 -12.65 4.37 7.71
N ASP A 146 -12.09 3.17 7.82
CA ASP A 146 -10.68 2.99 8.08
C ASP A 146 -9.86 3.22 6.81
N LEU A 147 -8.76 3.94 6.97
CA LEU A 147 -7.80 4.24 5.91
C LEU A 147 -6.42 3.79 6.37
N ILE A 148 -5.91 2.74 5.75
CA ILE A 148 -4.52 2.34 5.91
C ILE A 148 -3.72 3.31 5.04
N THR A 149 -2.92 4.19 5.64
CA THR A 149 -2.14 5.20 4.90
C THR A 149 -0.75 4.69 4.56
N ARG A 150 -0.18 3.87 5.45
CA ARG A 150 1.15 3.28 5.26
C ARG A 150 1.13 1.83 5.70
N GLN A 151 1.63 0.98 4.82
CA GLN A 151 1.85 -0.43 5.12
C GLN A 151 3.19 -0.83 4.49
N ALA A 152 4.10 -1.38 5.30
CA ALA A 152 5.45 -1.69 4.84
C ALA A 152 5.91 -3.05 5.37
N TRP A 153 6.87 -3.63 4.66
CA TRP A 153 7.53 -4.85 5.08
C TRP A 153 8.49 -4.59 6.23
N ASP A 154 8.46 -5.47 7.22
CA ASP A 154 9.57 -5.61 8.15
C ASP A 154 10.63 -6.53 7.51
N LEU A 155 11.67 -5.92 6.94
CA LEU A 155 12.75 -6.63 6.25
C LEU A 155 13.54 -7.56 7.18
N GLU A 156 13.51 -7.33 8.50
CA GLU A 156 14.19 -8.19 9.46
C GLU A 156 13.44 -9.50 9.70
N SER A 157 12.12 -9.50 9.50
CA SER A 157 11.26 -10.67 9.65
C SER A 157 11.25 -11.58 8.41
N LEU A 158 11.63 -11.05 7.24
CA LEU A 158 11.53 -11.75 5.96
C LEU A 158 12.59 -12.86 5.80
N SER A 159 12.14 -14.08 5.51
CA SER A 159 13.06 -15.17 5.17
C SER A 159 13.45 -15.14 3.70
N TRP A 160 14.60 -15.74 3.34
CA TRP A 160 15.03 -15.87 1.94
C TRP A 160 14.02 -16.64 1.06
N ARG A 161 13.18 -17.49 1.66
CA ARG A 161 12.11 -18.19 0.94
C ARG A 161 10.98 -17.25 0.58
N ASP A 162 10.65 -16.31 1.45
CA ASP A 162 9.62 -15.30 1.22
C ASP A 162 10.02 -14.38 0.08
N VAL A 163 11.31 -14.02 -0.03
CA VAL A 163 11.83 -13.27 -1.18
C VAL A 163 11.66 -14.03 -2.49
N ILE A 164 11.94 -15.34 -2.52
CA ILE A 164 11.73 -16.17 -3.73
C ILE A 164 10.24 -16.30 -4.06
N MET A 165 9.39 -16.47 -3.04
CA MET A 165 7.94 -16.56 -3.22
C MET A 165 7.37 -15.24 -3.73
N TRP A 166 7.82 -14.11 -3.20
CA TRP A 166 7.48 -12.78 -3.70
C TRP A 166 7.96 -12.57 -5.15
N LEU A 167 9.17 -13.04 -5.50
CA LEU A 167 9.68 -12.95 -6.86
C LEU A 167 8.79 -13.73 -7.84
N TYR A 168 8.26 -14.88 -7.43
CA TYR A 168 7.43 -15.75 -8.28
C TYR A 168 5.93 -15.40 -8.26
N ARG A 169 5.37 -14.94 -7.12
CA ARG A 169 3.92 -14.76 -6.88
C ARG A 169 3.50 -13.38 -6.41
N SER A 170 4.44 -12.47 -6.17
CA SER A 170 4.16 -11.18 -5.51
C SER A 170 3.50 -11.33 -4.15
N ASP A 171 3.75 -12.46 -3.49
CA ASP A 171 3.10 -12.83 -2.25
C ASP A 171 4.10 -13.60 -1.38
N SER A 172 4.02 -13.39 -0.08
CA SER A 172 4.80 -14.13 0.90
C SER A 172 3.94 -14.51 2.08
N LYS A 173 4.47 -15.40 2.92
CA LYS A 173 3.72 -15.90 4.07
C LYS A 173 3.50 -14.79 5.09
N ASP A 174 4.53 -14.02 5.36
CA ASP A 174 4.42 -12.80 6.15
C ASP A 174 3.79 -11.73 5.27
N LYS A 175 2.99 -10.85 5.88
CA LYS A 175 2.30 -9.76 5.19
C LYS A 175 2.87 -8.42 5.64
N PRO A 176 2.77 -7.36 4.81
CA PRO A 176 3.18 -6.02 5.21
C PRO A 176 2.46 -5.61 6.50
N THR A 177 3.17 -4.96 7.41
CA THR A 177 2.61 -4.49 8.70
C THR A 177 2.02 -3.10 8.53
N ILE A 178 0.87 -2.85 9.17
CA ILE A 178 0.22 -1.53 9.17
C ILE A 178 1.09 -0.58 10.00
N GLY A 179 1.66 0.43 9.34
CA GLY A 179 2.50 1.43 9.99
C GLY A 179 1.70 2.67 10.42
N GLU A 180 0.77 3.12 9.57
CA GLU A 180 -0.02 4.33 9.83
C GLU A 180 -1.48 4.10 9.39
N GLN A 181 -2.40 4.27 10.34
CA GLN A 181 -3.83 4.10 10.14
C GLN A 181 -4.57 5.37 10.56
N MET A 182 -5.41 5.85 9.65
CA MET A 182 -6.27 7.01 9.81
C MET A 182 -7.72 6.55 9.70
N MET A 183 -8.63 7.40 10.17
CA MET A 183 -10.06 7.19 10.09
C MET A 183 -10.68 8.41 9.42
N LEU A 184 -11.44 8.15 8.37
CA LEU A 184 -12.26 9.12 7.66
C LEU A 184 -13.66 9.07 8.23
N TRP A 185 -14.12 10.20 8.74
CA TRP A 185 -15.49 10.40 9.19
C TRP A 185 -16.21 11.31 8.21
N VAL A 186 -17.33 10.83 7.67
CA VAL A 186 -18.20 11.62 6.79
C VAL A 186 -19.55 11.79 7.46
N ARG A 187 -20.08 13.01 7.47
CA ARG A 187 -21.39 13.31 8.06
C ARG A 187 -22.50 12.56 7.31
N LYS A 188 -23.44 11.95 8.05
CA LYS A 188 -24.47 11.05 7.47
C LYS A 188 -25.36 11.70 6.41
N ASP A 189 -25.70 12.97 6.61
CA ASP A 189 -26.50 13.79 5.69
C ASP A 189 -25.79 14.00 4.34
N VAL A 190 -24.47 14.22 4.36
CA VAL A 190 -23.64 14.41 3.17
C VAL A 190 -23.41 13.10 2.43
N TYR A 191 -23.25 12.00 3.17
CA TYR A 191 -23.13 10.66 2.58
C TYR A 191 -24.42 10.19 1.90
N GLY A 192 -25.58 10.68 2.38
CA GLY A 192 -26.90 10.36 1.82
C GLY A 192 -27.55 9.12 2.45
N VAL A 193 -27.13 8.71 3.65
CA VAL A 193 -27.89 7.72 4.43
C VAL A 193 -29.08 8.44 5.04
N GLN A 194 -30.25 8.35 4.40
CA GLN A 194 -31.50 8.72 5.06
C GLN A 194 -31.61 7.88 6.33
N ALA A 195 -31.82 8.54 7.48
CA ALA A 195 -32.18 7.86 8.71
C ALA A 195 -33.41 7.01 8.41
N VAL A 196 -33.27 5.68 8.43
CA VAL A 196 -34.41 4.79 8.44
C VAL A 196 -35.12 5.08 9.76
N PRO A 197 -36.38 5.56 9.76
CA PRO A 197 -37.11 5.72 11.00
C PRO A 197 -37.23 4.34 11.64
N GLU A 198 -36.73 4.21 12.87
CA GLU A 198 -36.98 3.02 13.68
C GLU A 198 -38.51 2.85 13.74
N SER A 199 -39.00 1.79 13.10
CA SER A 199 -40.41 1.41 13.20
C SER A 199 -40.65 0.92 14.62
N GLU A 200 -41.46 1.68 15.34
CA GLU A 200 -42.04 1.39 16.66
C GLU A 200 -42.77 0.04 16.71
#